data_AF-A0AA97ARJ5-F1
#
_entry.id   AF-A0AA97ARJ5-F1
#
_cell.length_a   1.000
_cell.length_b   1.000
_cell.length_c   1.000
_cell.angle_alpha   90.00
_cell.angle_beta   90.00
_cell.angle_gamma   90.00
#
_symmetry.space_group_name_H-M   'P 1'
#
loop_
_entity.id
_entity.type
_entity.pdbx_description
1 polymer ?
#
loop_
_entity_poly.entity_id
_entity_poly.type
_entity_poly.pdbx_seq_one_letter_code
_entity_poly.pdbx_strand_id
1 'polypeptide(L)'
;MSDLITETPEACRWVAVACEKSRRTSDSVFGSFQAGVIWVDEPYSDGEIIGGRDPSAMIDQINNEGWPLYRGHDPGFPSGRSIAAKLFVSPSGRKFVVAILGFYANELRLSFGDLGVDSNPEVSSPSMLDSLDSDCQLDIATDPREVDPEWLKNVLRDAPLPVVQHELSHNAEEWKHELIRIGLPYVLFVWNPFVTTIAQEAAKDVYARTRQWLRNLLNELPSRKSPIVSLQSYQDGCEVSFLIRGKDVKCHYDAHDSLPIAAAQAASLISSMKSRNAAPLTLVYEFDSQLTRWFPSYATLEDGRLVSNQNMLIALEQHPTGLSIGIYKGENQLSKHK
;
A
#
# COMPACT_ATOMS: atom_id res chain seq x y z
N MET A 1 -23.73 11.15 6.19
CA MET A 1 -22.31 11.61 6.32
C MET A 1 -21.98 12.78 5.40
N SER A 2 -22.51 12.85 4.16
CA SER A 2 -22.52 14.08 3.35
C SER A 2 -23.15 15.27 4.07
N ASP A 3 -24.01 14.99 5.03
CA ASP A 3 -24.78 15.98 5.81
C ASP A 3 -23.88 16.90 6.63
N LEU A 4 -22.72 16.43 7.13
CA LEU A 4 -21.79 17.29 7.88
C LEU A 4 -21.19 18.41 7.02
N ILE A 5 -20.96 18.14 5.73
CA ILE A 5 -20.43 19.14 4.78
C ILE A 5 -21.52 20.16 4.46
N THR A 6 -22.75 19.71 4.20
CA THR A 6 -23.87 20.59 3.83
C THR A 6 -24.37 21.41 5.02
N GLU A 7 -24.32 20.87 6.24
CA GLU A 7 -24.70 21.55 7.49
C GLU A 7 -23.65 22.56 7.96
N THR A 8 -22.42 22.53 7.41
CA THR A 8 -21.31 23.41 7.83
C THR A 8 -20.93 24.36 6.69
N PRO A 9 -21.40 25.63 6.69
CA PRO A 9 -21.18 26.58 5.58
C PRO A 9 -19.70 26.86 5.26
N GLU A 10 -18.81 26.78 6.25
CA GLU A 10 -17.37 26.89 6.00
C GLU A 10 -16.83 25.69 5.20
N ALA A 11 -17.24 24.47 5.56
CA ALA A 11 -16.84 23.26 4.85
C ALA A 11 -17.33 23.28 3.41
N CYS A 12 -18.59 23.64 3.18
CA CYS A 12 -19.17 23.76 1.85
C CYS A 12 -18.40 24.76 0.96
N ARG A 13 -18.08 25.95 1.48
CA ARG A 13 -17.27 26.95 0.76
C ARG A 13 -15.85 26.45 0.47
N TRP A 14 -15.20 25.83 1.44
CA TRP A 14 -13.86 25.28 1.24
C TRP A 14 -13.86 24.17 0.18
N VAL A 15 -14.83 23.25 0.21
CA VAL A 15 -14.96 22.18 -0.79
C VAL A 15 -15.08 22.76 -2.19
N ALA A 16 -15.94 23.77 -2.40
CA ALA A 16 -16.11 24.39 -3.71
C ALA A 16 -14.80 24.97 -4.25
N VAL A 17 -14.05 25.70 -3.41
CA VAL A 17 -12.76 26.30 -3.78
C VAL A 17 -11.69 25.22 -4.01
N ALA A 18 -11.60 24.24 -3.13
CA ALA A 18 -10.59 23.19 -3.17
C ALA A 18 -10.80 22.25 -4.37
N CYS A 19 -12.05 21.88 -4.68
CA CYS A 19 -12.39 21.11 -5.88
C CYS A 19 -12.01 21.87 -7.16
N GLU A 20 -12.36 23.15 -7.27
CA GLU A 20 -12.03 23.96 -8.44
C GLU A 20 -10.51 24.11 -8.62
N LYS A 21 -9.78 24.34 -7.52
CA LYS A 21 -8.31 24.37 -7.55
C LYS A 21 -7.75 23.02 -8.00
N SER A 22 -8.25 21.91 -7.46
CA SER A 22 -7.76 20.56 -7.75
C SER A 22 -7.97 20.18 -9.22
N ARG A 23 -9.12 20.56 -9.80
CA ARG A 23 -9.36 20.39 -11.25
C ARG A 23 -8.26 21.10 -12.05
N ARG A 24 -8.10 22.41 -11.84
CA ARG A 24 -7.10 23.21 -12.57
C ARG A 24 -5.67 22.69 -12.46
N THR A 25 -5.29 22.10 -11.32
CA THR A 25 -3.92 21.63 -11.09
C THR A 25 -3.69 20.17 -11.43
N SER A 26 -4.75 19.36 -11.56
CA SER A 26 -4.61 17.89 -11.60
C SER A 26 -5.56 17.20 -12.59
N ASP A 27 -6.22 17.95 -13.48
CA ASP A 27 -7.09 17.41 -14.54
C ASP A 27 -6.34 16.49 -15.53
N SER A 28 -5.00 16.56 -15.60
CA SER A 28 -4.18 15.63 -16.40
C SER A 28 -3.91 14.29 -15.71
N VAL A 29 -4.28 14.16 -14.43
CA VAL A 29 -4.02 12.98 -13.59
C VAL A 29 -5.32 12.28 -13.19
N PHE A 30 -6.34 13.04 -12.81
CA PHE A 30 -7.61 12.53 -12.30
C PHE A 30 -8.75 12.91 -13.24
N GLY A 31 -9.67 11.98 -13.51
CA GLY A 31 -10.83 12.22 -14.35
C GLY A 31 -12.01 12.81 -13.60
N SER A 32 -12.06 12.64 -12.28
CA SER A 32 -13.11 13.22 -11.44
C SER A 32 -12.62 13.53 -10.04
N PHE A 33 -13.35 14.44 -9.38
CA PHE A 33 -13.04 14.92 -8.03
C PHE A 33 -14.30 14.89 -7.18
N GLN A 34 -14.17 14.41 -5.95
CA GLN A 34 -15.26 14.38 -4.96
C GLN A 34 -14.75 14.82 -3.60
N ALA A 35 -15.62 15.45 -2.81
CA ALA A 35 -15.34 15.66 -1.39
C ALA A 35 -15.96 14.54 -0.56
N GLY A 36 -15.24 14.10 0.46
CA GLY A 36 -15.71 13.10 1.42
C GLY A 36 -15.31 13.46 2.85
N VAL A 37 -16.15 13.09 3.82
CA VAL A 37 -15.76 13.10 5.22
C VAL A 37 -14.96 11.83 5.48
N ILE A 38 -13.73 12.00 5.97
CA ILE A 38 -12.78 10.88 6.13
C ILE A 38 -12.45 10.60 7.60
N TRP A 39 -12.94 11.44 8.51
CA TRP A 39 -12.77 11.29 9.95
C TRP A 39 -13.82 12.12 10.68
N VAL A 40 -14.31 11.61 11.80
CA VAL A 40 -15.24 12.28 12.71
C VAL A 40 -14.82 11.95 14.13
N ASP A 41 -14.97 12.90 15.05
CA ASP A 41 -14.73 12.71 16.49
C ASP A 41 -15.84 11.92 17.21
N GLU A 42 -16.38 10.90 16.54
CA GLU A 42 -17.44 10.03 17.07
C GLU A 42 -16.92 8.59 17.18
N PRO A 43 -17.07 7.94 18.34
CA PRO A 43 -16.74 6.54 18.48
C PRO A 43 -17.74 5.67 17.71
N TYR A 44 -17.28 4.56 17.14
CA TYR A 44 -18.13 3.49 16.64
C TYR A 44 -18.90 2.80 17.79
N SER A 45 -19.78 1.88 17.42
CA SER A 45 -20.56 1.04 18.35
C SER A 45 -19.70 0.20 19.30
N ASP A 46 -18.43 -0.02 18.97
CA ASP A 46 -17.41 -0.69 19.79
C ASP A 46 -16.61 0.27 20.70
N GLY A 47 -16.83 1.58 20.61
CA GLY A 47 -16.15 2.60 21.39
C GLY A 47 -14.87 3.16 20.78
N GLU A 48 -14.42 2.66 19.62
CA GLU A 48 -13.20 3.12 18.94
C GLU A 48 -13.48 4.33 18.02
N ILE A 49 -12.60 5.33 18.02
CA ILE A 49 -12.68 6.49 17.12
C ILE A 49 -11.91 6.17 15.83
N ILE A 50 -12.54 6.37 14.67
CA ILE A 50 -11.93 6.27 13.34
C ILE A 50 -10.57 7.00 13.33
N GLY A 51 -9.49 6.36 12.85
CA GLY A 51 -8.22 7.05 12.57
C GLY A 51 -7.47 7.62 13.79
N GLY A 52 -7.88 7.26 15.02
CA GLY A 52 -7.24 7.74 16.24
C GLY A 52 -7.76 9.10 16.74
N ARG A 53 -7.19 9.58 17.86
CA ARG A 53 -7.71 10.75 18.59
C ARG A 53 -7.32 12.10 17.99
N ASP A 54 -6.24 12.19 17.21
CA ASP A 54 -5.77 13.44 16.60
C ASP A 54 -5.63 13.29 15.07
N PRO A 55 -6.45 14.01 14.28
CA PRO A 55 -6.38 13.94 12.83
C PRO A 55 -5.26 14.80 12.21
N SER A 56 -4.49 15.57 13.00
CA SER A 56 -3.53 16.55 12.49
C SER A 56 -2.44 15.92 11.61
N ALA A 57 -1.81 14.83 12.08
CA ALA A 57 -0.79 14.12 11.31
C ALA A 57 -1.34 13.56 9.98
N MET A 58 -2.57 13.04 9.98
CA MET A 58 -3.27 12.61 8.78
C MET A 58 -3.47 13.78 7.80
N ILE A 59 -3.96 14.91 8.29
CA ILE A 59 -4.22 16.10 7.45
C ILE A 59 -2.92 16.58 6.81
N ASP A 60 -1.85 16.69 7.60
CA ASP A 60 -0.54 17.14 7.12
C ASP A 60 -0.01 16.18 6.06
N GLN A 61 -0.11 14.88 6.28
CA GLN A 61 0.33 13.89 5.29
C GLN A 61 -0.49 13.94 4.01
N ILE A 62 -1.82 14.04 4.09
CA ILE A 62 -2.68 14.18 2.90
C ILE A 62 -2.29 15.44 2.11
N ASN A 63 -2.03 16.56 2.80
CA ASN A 63 -1.73 17.82 2.14
C ASN A 63 -0.31 17.89 1.56
N ASN A 64 0.64 17.13 2.10
CA ASN A 64 2.02 17.10 1.62
C ASN A 64 2.28 16.04 0.55
N GLU A 65 1.79 14.82 0.79
CA GLU A 65 2.09 13.65 -0.03
C GLU A 65 0.84 13.13 -0.74
N GLY A 66 -0.33 13.28 -0.14
CA GLY A 66 -1.58 12.66 -0.60
C GLY A 66 -1.62 11.17 -0.34
N TRP A 67 -2.80 10.64 -0.01
CA TRP A 67 -2.98 9.23 0.34
C TRP A 67 -3.65 8.43 -0.76
N PRO A 68 -3.21 7.19 -1.02
CA PRO A 68 -3.84 6.34 -2.00
C PRO A 68 -5.25 5.93 -1.56
N LEU A 69 -6.16 5.90 -2.53
CA LEU A 69 -7.52 5.38 -2.37
C LEU A 69 -7.56 4.00 -3.02
N TYR A 70 -7.91 2.99 -2.24
CA TYR A 70 -7.98 1.61 -2.71
C TYR A 70 -9.42 1.14 -2.75
N ARG A 71 -9.75 0.34 -3.77
CA ARG A 71 -11.07 -0.31 -3.82
C ARG A 71 -11.12 -1.41 -2.76
N GLY A 72 -12.00 -1.25 -1.77
CA GLY A 72 -12.24 -2.26 -0.74
C GLY A 72 -10.98 -2.61 0.05
N HIS A 73 -10.13 -1.61 0.34
CA HIS A 73 -8.86 -1.75 1.08
C HIS A 73 -7.78 -2.53 0.35
N ASP A 74 -8.02 -2.95 -0.88
CA ASP A 74 -7.10 -3.80 -1.62
C ASP A 74 -6.01 -2.97 -2.30
N PRO A 75 -4.74 -3.08 -1.86
CA PRO A 75 -3.65 -2.30 -2.40
C PRO A 75 -3.37 -2.60 -3.88
N GLY A 76 -3.88 -3.69 -4.45
CA GLY A 76 -3.75 -3.99 -5.89
C GLY A 76 -4.73 -3.23 -6.78
N PHE A 77 -5.73 -2.56 -6.22
CA PHE A 77 -6.76 -1.83 -6.97
C PHE A 77 -6.81 -0.33 -6.61
N PRO A 78 -5.80 0.47 -7.01
CA PRO A 78 -5.80 1.91 -6.80
C PRO A 78 -6.94 2.58 -7.57
N SER A 79 -7.80 3.29 -6.86
CA SER A 79 -8.93 4.02 -7.42
C SER A 79 -8.66 5.52 -7.55
N GLY A 80 -7.69 6.04 -6.80
CA GLY A 80 -7.41 7.48 -6.78
C GLY A 80 -6.47 7.87 -5.65
N ARG A 81 -6.46 9.16 -5.31
CA ARG A 81 -5.71 9.71 -4.18
C ARG A 81 -6.49 10.83 -3.48
N SER A 82 -6.27 11.02 -2.18
CA SER A 82 -6.65 12.25 -1.51
C SER A 82 -5.65 13.35 -1.87
N ILE A 83 -6.16 14.53 -2.21
CA ILE A 83 -5.37 15.66 -2.74
C ILE A 83 -5.23 16.77 -1.70
N ALA A 84 -6.27 16.96 -0.89
CA ALA A 84 -6.29 17.97 0.14
C ALA A 84 -7.21 17.52 1.28
N ALA A 85 -6.90 17.90 2.51
CA ALA A 85 -7.74 17.67 3.66
C ALA A 85 -7.77 18.89 4.59
N LYS A 86 -8.89 19.09 5.29
CA LYS A 86 -9.03 20.14 6.30
C LYS A 86 -10.01 19.72 7.40
N LEU A 87 -9.69 20.12 8.64
CA LEU A 87 -10.54 19.95 9.82
C LEU A 87 -11.60 21.06 9.89
N PHE A 88 -12.82 20.67 10.28
CA PHE A 88 -13.95 21.56 10.53
C PHE A 88 -14.66 21.21 11.83
N VAL A 89 -15.50 22.14 12.29
CA VAL A 89 -16.39 21.95 13.44
C VAL A 89 -17.82 22.21 12.99
N SER A 90 -18.72 21.25 13.21
CA SER A 90 -20.13 21.38 12.86
C SER A 90 -20.85 22.37 13.79
N PRO A 91 -22.06 22.84 13.43
CA PRO A 91 -22.88 23.64 14.35
C PRO A 91 -23.20 22.93 15.67
N SER A 92 -23.21 21.60 15.69
CA SER A 92 -23.39 20.78 16.90
C SER A 92 -22.11 20.59 17.72
N GLY A 93 -20.99 21.20 17.31
CA GLY A 93 -19.70 21.13 17.99
C GLY A 93 -18.84 19.90 17.66
N ARG A 94 -19.28 19.07 16.71
CA ARG A 94 -18.54 17.86 16.29
C ARG A 94 -17.39 18.23 15.37
N LYS A 95 -16.21 17.64 15.60
CA LYS A 95 -15.06 17.79 14.72
C LYS A 95 -15.09 16.74 13.62
N PHE A 96 -14.77 17.15 12.40
CA PHE A 96 -14.69 16.23 11.27
C PHE A 96 -13.67 16.71 10.25
N VAL A 97 -13.06 15.77 9.52
CA VAL A 97 -12.13 16.07 8.44
C VAL A 97 -12.80 15.82 7.11
N VAL A 98 -12.75 16.82 6.24
CA VAL A 98 -13.14 16.69 4.84
C VAL A 98 -11.89 16.57 3.99
N ALA A 99 -11.89 15.64 3.06
CA ALA A 99 -10.86 15.51 2.04
C ALA A 99 -11.42 15.66 0.63
N ILE A 100 -10.60 16.21 -0.27
CA ILE A 100 -10.82 16.18 -1.72
C ILE A 100 -10.13 14.93 -2.27
N LEU A 101 -10.89 14.13 -3.00
CA LEU A 101 -10.51 12.85 -3.55
C LEU A 101 -10.48 12.97 -5.06
N GLY A 102 -9.32 12.73 -5.66
CA GLY A 102 -9.17 12.59 -7.11
C GLY A 102 -9.25 11.12 -7.49
N PHE A 103 -10.11 10.79 -8.45
CA PHE A 103 -10.23 9.43 -8.97
C PHE A 103 -9.53 9.30 -10.31
N TYR A 104 -8.78 8.20 -10.47
CA TYR A 104 -8.15 7.90 -11.74
C TYR A 104 -9.21 7.66 -12.83
N ALA A 105 -8.82 7.94 -14.06
CA ALA A 105 -9.63 7.74 -15.24
C ALA A 105 -8.87 6.83 -16.21
N ASN A 106 -9.57 5.94 -16.91
CA ASN A 106 -8.92 4.98 -17.80
C ASN A 106 -8.23 5.66 -18.98
N GLU A 107 -8.79 6.78 -19.45
CA GLU A 107 -8.28 7.60 -20.54
C GLU A 107 -7.03 8.43 -20.18
N LEU A 108 -6.77 8.64 -18.89
CA LEU A 108 -5.59 9.34 -18.38
C LEU A 108 -4.49 8.38 -17.90
N ARG A 109 -4.78 7.08 -17.89
CA ARG A 109 -3.85 6.02 -17.47
C ARG A 109 -2.80 5.79 -18.55
N LEU A 110 -1.55 5.69 -18.13
CA LEU A 110 -0.45 5.26 -19.00
C LEU A 110 -0.31 3.74 -18.93
N SER A 111 0.12 3.11 -20.01
CA SER A 111 0.67 1.75 -19.98
C SER A 111 2.18 1.80 -19.78
N PHE A 112 2.77 0.69 -19.34
CA PHE A 112 4.24 0.55 -19.34
C PHE A 112 4.81 0.69 -20.77
N GLY A 113 4.04 0.23 -21.77
CA GLY A 113 4.35 0.41 -23.19
C GLY A 113 4.35 1.86 -23.65
N ASP A 114 3.49 2.73 -23.11
CA ASP A 114 3.48 4.17 -23.42
C ASP A 114 4.73 4.89 -22.90
N LEU A 115 5.30 4.38 -21.81
CA LEU A 115 6.62 4.80 -21.32
C LEU A 115 7.76 4.14 -22.13
N GLY A 116 7.43 3.21 -23.03
CA GLY A 116 8.35 2.39 -23.80
C GLY A 116 9.20 1.44 -22.95
N VAL A 117 8.79 1.14 -21.72
CA VAL A 117 9.49 0.19 -20.84
C VAL A 117 8.90 -1.21 -21.01
N ASP A 118 9.75 -2.23 -20.95
CA ASP A 118 9.30 -3.60 -20.83
C ASP A 118 8.82 -3.85 -19.40
N SER A 119 7.57 -4.25 -19.25
CA SER A 119 6.96 -4.58 -17.96
C SER A 119 7.43 -5.92 -17.38
N ASN A 120 8.02 -6.80 -18.19
CA ASN A 120 8.54 -8.10 -17.74
C ASN A 120 9.94 -8.34 -18.31
N PRO A 121 10.93 -7.54 -17.91
CA PRO A 121 12.29 -7.71 -18.40
C PRO A 121 12.83 -9.08 -17.98
N GLU A 122 13.57 -9.72 -18.89
CA GLU A 122 14.41 -10.87 -18.53
C GLU A 122 15.59 -10.37 -17.72
N VAL A 123 15.63 -10.76 -16.44
CA VAL A 123 16.66 -10.37 -15.49
C VAL A 123 17.17 -11.59 -14.75
N SER A 124 18.43 -11.53 -14.34
CA SER A 124 19.01 -12.47 -13.39
C SER A 124 18.98 -11.85 -11.99
N SER A 125 18.90 -12.70 -10.96
CA SER A 125 19.15 -12.24 -9.59
C SER A 125 20.56 -11.62 -9.51
N PRO A 126 20.75 -10.59 -8.66
CA PRO A 126 22.06 -9.98 -8.49
C PRO A 126 23.08 -11.04 -8.06
N SER A 127 24.31 -10.95 -8.59
CA SER A 127 25.37 -11.91 -8.25
C SER A 127 25.93 -11.70 -6.84
N MET A 128 25.77 -10.49 -6.29
CA MET A 128 26.19 -10.12 -4.95
C MET A 128 25.08 -9.36 -4.24
N LEU A 129 24.98 -9.54 -2.92
CA LEU A 129 24.06 -8.78 -2.06
C LEU A 129 24.82 -7.87 -1.12
N ASP A 130 24.27 -6.68 -0.93
CA ASP A 130 24.72 -5.74 0.08
C ASP A 130 24.57 -6.33 1.49
N SER A 131 25.36 -5.83 2.44
CA SER A 131 25.21 -6.20 3.84
C SER A 131 23.88 -5.72 4.39
N LEU A 132 23.22 -6.57 5.19
CA LEU A 132 22.08 -6.17 5.98
C LEU A 132 22.56 -5.31 7.15
N ASP A 133 21.91 -4.16 7.38
CA ASP A 133 22.21 -3.31 8.52
C ASP A 133 21.96 -4.04 9.83
N SER A 134 22.85 -3.82 10.83
CA SER A 134 22.75 -4.47 12.14
C SER A 134 21.46 -4.15 12.89
N ASP A 135 20.86 -3.01 12.57
CA ASP A 135 19.69 -2.46 13.26
C ASP A 135 18.42 -2.69 12.45
N CYS A 136 18.46 -3.58 11.45
CA CYS A 136 17.30 -3.90 10.61
C CYS A 136 16.14 -4.47 11.44
N GLN A 137 14.93 -4.05 11.09
CA GLN A 137 13.70 -4.46 11.75
C GLN A 137 12.68 -4.90 10.71
N LEU A 138 11.71 -5.68 11.18
CA LEU A 138 10.50 -6.03 10.44
C LEU A 138 9.41 -5.11 10.90
N ASP A 139 8.62 -4.62 9.96
CA ASP A 139 7.38 -3.98 10.29
C ASP A 139 6.23 -4.92 9.92
N ILE A 140 5.20 -4.98 10.77
CA ILE A 140 3.95 -5.64 10.43
C ILE A 140 2.78 -4.73 10.75
N ALA A 141 1.85 -4.60 9.82
CA ALA A 141 0.66 -3.79 10.01
C ALA A 141 -0.61 -4.56 9.64
N THR A 142 -1.57 -4.58 10.56
CA THR A 142 -2.86 -5.25 10.42
C THR A 142 -3.96 -4.44 11.10
N ASP A 143 -5.19 -4.53 10.62
CA ASP A 143 -6.35 -4.00 11.36
C ASP A 143 -6.80 -5.06 12.39
N PRO A 144 -6.85 -4.73 13.70
CA PRO A 144 -7.18 -5.70 14.75
C PRO A 144 -8.64 -6.20 14.67
N ARG A 145 -9.49 -5.54 13.90
CA ARG A 145 -10.85 -6.02 13.60
C ARG A 145 -10.84 -7.13 12.55
N GLU A 146 -9.84 -7.11 11.67
CA GLU A 146 -9.71 -8.05 10.55
C GLU A 146 -8.88 -9.28 10.92
N VAL A 147 -7.75 -9.07 11.61
CA VAL A 147 -6.77 -10.11 11.93
C VAL A 147 -6.77 -10.37 13.42
N ASP A 148 -6.96 -11.64 13.80
CA ASP A 148 -6.94 -12.07 15.20
C ASP A 148 -5.56 -11.83 15.84
N PRO A 149 -5.47 -11.09 16.96
CA PRO A 149 -4.20 -10.82 17.65
C PRO A 149 -3.46 -12.08 18.12
N GLU A 150 -4.18 -13.14 18.50
CA GLU A 150 -3.52 -14.40 18.91
C GLU A 150 -2.92 -15.13 17.71
N TRP A 151 -3.61 -15.15 16.56
CA TRP A 151 -3.03 -15.59 15.30
C TRP A 151 -1.75 -14.81 14.95
N LEU A 152 -1.80 -13.47 15.06
CA LEU A 152 -0.67 -12.60 14.77
C LEU A 152 0.54 -12.91 15.67
N LYS A 153 0.30 -13.05 16.98
CA LYS A 153 1.34 -13.43 17.95
C LYS A 153 1.99 -14.78 17.62
N ASN A 154 1.19 -15.74 17.16
CA ASN A 154 1.69 -17.07 16.81
C ASN A 154 2.61 -17.03 15.56
N VAL A 155 2.22 -16.31 14.51
CA VAL A 155 3.05 -16.21 13.28
C VAL A 155 4.30 -15.35 13.47
N LEU A 156 4.29 -14.42 14.43
CA LEU A 156 5.43 -13.55 14.75
C LEU A 156 6.43 -14.15 15.74
N ARG A 157 6.08 -15.23 16.45
CA ARG A 157 6.91 -15.81 17.51
C ARG A 157 8.33 -16.15 17.05
N ASP A 158 8.43 -16.68 15.83
CA ASP A 158 9.68 -17.21 15.28
C ASP A 158 10.29 -16.24 14.23
N ALA A 159 9.91 -14.96 14.28
CA ALA A 159 10.44 -13.94 13.39
C ALA A 159 11.98 -13.82 13.51
N PRO A 160 12.70 -13.71 12.39
CA PRO A 160 14.17 -13.72 12.34
C PRO A 160 14.80 -12.40 12.83
N LEU A 161 14.01 -11.33 12.89
CA LEU A 161 14.42 -9.97 13.17
C LEU A 161 13.42 -9.35 14.17
N PRO A 162 13.82 -8.29 14.91
CA PRO A 162 12.89 -7.55 15.76
C PRO A 162 11.68 -7.04 14.97
N VAL A 163 10.48 -7.20 15.53
CA VAL A 163 9.23 -6.82 14.87
C VAL A 163 8.64 -5.59 15.53
N VAL A 164 8.36 -4.57 14.73
CA VAL A 164 7.53 -3.41 15.09
C VAL A 164 6.12 -3.66 14.56
N GLN A 165 5.14 -3.63 15.45
CA GLN A 165 3.74 -3.82 15.09
C GLN A 165 3.03 -2.48 14.99
N HIS A 166 2.24 -2.32 13.93
CA HIS A 166 1.43 -1.14 13.68
C HIS A 166 -0.04 -1.56 13.53
N GLU A 167 -0.95 -0.81 14.15
CA GLU A 167 -2.38 -1.01 13.93
C GLU A 167 -2.82 -0.24 12.68
N LEU A 168 -3.43 -0.94 11.73
CA LEU A 168 -4.15 -0.31 10.62
C LEU A 168 -5.58 0.01 11.06
N SER A 169 -6.12 1.08 10.51
CA SER A 169 -7.54 1.42 10.60
C SER A 169 -8.05 1.71 9.20
N HIS A 170 -8.75 0.74 8.64
CA HIS A 170 -9.25 0.83 7.27
C HIS A 170 -10.47 1.75 7.09
N ASN A 171 -11.00 2.35 8.16
CA ASN A 171 -12.12 3.30 8.12
C ASN A 171 -13.33 2.78 7.32
N ALA A 172 -13.67 1.52 7.59
CA ALA A 172 -14.87 0.87 7.06
C ALA A 172 -15.56 0.11 8.18
N GLU A 173 -16.89 0.07 8.08
CA GLU A 173 -17.77 -0.69 8.98
C GLU A 173 -17.69 -2.20 8.66
N GLU A 174 -17.52 -2.56 7.39
CA GLU A 174 -17.33 -3.93 6.93
C GLU A 174 -16.05 -4.05 6.11
N TRP A 175 -15.35 -5.17 6.27
CA TRP A 175 -14.16 -5.53 5.48
C TRP A 175 -14.41 -6.78 4.63
N LYS A 176 -13.91 -6.76 3.40
CA LYS A 176 -13.98 -7.90 2.46
C LYS A 176 -12.73 -8.76 2.47
N HIS A 177 -11.60 -8.17 2.87
CA HIS A 177 -10.28 -8.78 2.89
C HIS A 177 -9.65 -8.58 4.26
N GLU A 178 -8.73 -9.47 4.61
CA GLU A 178 -7.85 -9.30 5.78
C GLU A 178 -6.48 -8.92 5.24
N LEU A 179 -6.13 -7.64 5.36
CA LEU A 179 -4.86 -7.14 4.83
C LEU A 179 -3.76 -7.28 5.89
N ILE A 180 -2.67 -7.94 5.50
CA ILE A 180 -1.47 -8.10 6.31
C ILE A 180 -0.32 -7.44 5.54
N ARG A 181 0.20 -6.33 6.04
CA ARG A 181 1.38 -5.65 5.47
C ARG A 181 2.63 -6.06 6.22
N ILE A 182 3.67 -6.43 5.49
CA ILE A 182 4.96 -6.84 6.06
C ILE A 182 6.05 -6.01 5.40
N GLY A 183 6.65 -5.09 6.16
CA GLY A 183 7.80 -4.29 5.75
C GLY A 183 9.11 -5.04 6.01
N LEU A 184 9.95 -5.14 4.98
CA LEU A 184 11.23 -5.84 4.99
C LEU A 184 12.28 -5.02 4.22
N PRO A 185 13.56 -5.02 4.63
CA PRO A 185 14.64 -4.52 3.80
C PRO A 185 14.69 -5.21 2.42
N TYR A 186 14.91 -4.43 1.35
CA TYR A 186 14.81 -4.92 -0.03
C TYR A 186 15.75 -6.08 -0.34
N VAL A 187 16.95 -6.03 0.25
CA VAL A 187 17.98 -7.06 0.10
C VAL A 187 17.46 -8.45 0.50
N LEU A 188 16.48 -8.54 1.42
CA LEU A 188 15.88 -9.81 1.84
C LEU A 188 14.95 -10.42 0.77
N PHE A 189 14.42 -9.61 -0.15
CA PHE A 189 13.59 -10.09 -1.26
C PHE A 189 14.40 -10.68 -2.41
N VAL A 190 15.56 -10.09 -2.73
CA VAL A 190 16.41 -10.50 -3.86
C VAL A 190 17.28 -11.73 -3.57
N TRP A 191 17.34 -12.21 -2.33
CA TRP A 191 18.19 -13.35 -1.96
C TRP A 191 17.70 -14.68 -2.57
N ASN A 192 18.64 -15.43 -3.14
CA ASN A 192 18.46 -16.84 -3.46
C ASN A 192 19.70 -17.65 -3.05
N PRO A 193 19.59 -19.00 -2.89
CA PRO A 193 20.68 -19.84 -2.40
C PRO A 193 21.98 -19.83 -3.23
N PHE A 194 21.91 -19.38 -4.48
CA PHE A 194 23.04 -19.34 -5.41
C PHE A 194 23.72 -17.97 -5.48
N VAL A 195 23.17 -16.95 -4.80
CA VAL A 195 23.77 -15.61 -4.73
C VAL A 195 24.84 -15.57 -3.64
N THR A 196 26.02 -15.05 -3.95
CA THR A 196 27.06 -14.85 -2.94
C THR A 196 26.74 -13.60 -2.13
N THR A 197 26.62 -13.74 -0.81
CA THR A 197 26.50 -12.58 0.08
C THR A 197 27.88 -11.94 0.25
N ILE A 198 27.97 -10.61 0.18
CA ILE A 198 29.23 -9.89 0.54
C ILE A 198 29.57 -10.11 2.03
N ALA A 199 28.57 -10.47 2.85
CA ALA A 199 28.66 -10.56 4.30
C ALA A 199 28.90 -11.99 4.86
N GLN A 200 29.43 -12.00 6.08
CA GLN A 200 29.79 -13.12 6.97
C GLN A 200 28.68 -14.19 7.12
N GLU A 201 29.02 -15.39 7.59
CA GLU A 201 28.06 -16.52 7.81
C GLU A 201 26.78 -16.11 8.58
N ALA A 202 26.88 -15.14 9.49
CA ALA A 202 25.72 -14.59 10.22
C ALA A 202 24.66 -13.94 9.32
N ALA A 203 25.06 -13.28 8.22
CA ALA A 203 24.12 -12.68 7.29
C ALA A 203 23.35 -13.77 6.51
N LYS A 204 24.03 -14.83 6.07
CA LYS A 204 23.39 -15.98 5.40
C LYS A 204 22.33 -16.65 6.26
N ASP A 205 22.57 -16.77 7.57
CA ASP A 205 21.59 -17.32 8.52
C ASP A 205 20.33 -16.46 8.57
N VAL A 206 20.45 -15.13 8.65
CA VAL A 206 19.30 -14.21 8.65
C VAL A 206 18.49 -14.35 7.37
N TYR A 207 19.11 -14.40 6.18
CA TYR A 207 18.38 -14.61 4.93
C TYR A 207 17.60 -15.93 4.93
N ALA A 208 18.26 -17.03 5.32
CA ALA A 208 17.63 -18.35 5.35
C ALA A 208 16.46 -18.39 6.35
N ARG A 209 16.63 -17.81 7.55
CA ARG A 209 15.59 -17.74 8.57
C ARG A 209 14.43 -16.85 8.15
N THR A 210 14.68 -15.72 7.49
CA THR A 210 13.61 -14.87 6.92
C THR A 210 12.81 -15.60 5.86
N ARG A 211 13.49 -16.29 4.94
CA ARG A 211 12.82 -17.09 3.92
C ARG A 211 11.96 -18.19 4.54
N GLN A 212 12.48 -18.90 5.54
CA GLN A 212 11.71 -19.94 6.24
C GLN A 212 10.53 -19.36 7.00
N TRP A 213 10.72 -18.24 7.69
CA TRP A 213 9.66 -17.55 8.43
C TRP A 213 8.54 -17.07 7.50
N LEU A 214 8.86 -16.41 6.39
CA LEU A 214 7.87 -16.01 5.37
C LEU A 214 7.11 -17.21 4.84
N ARG A 215 7.80 -18.30 4.49
CA ARG A 215 7.17 -19.54 4.03
C ARG A 215 6.19 -20.11 5.08
N ASN A 216 6.56 -20.10 6.36
CA ASN A 216 5.70 -20.55 7.45
C ASN A 216 4.49 -19.62 7.62
N LEU A 217 4.68 -18.30 7.58
CA LEU A 217 3.59 -17.32 7.65
C LEU A 217 2.57 -17.54 6.52
N LEU A 218 3.06 -17.75 5.30
CA LEU A 218 2.23 -18.02 4.14
C LEU A 218 1.44 -19.33 4.29
N ASN A 219 2.03 -20.36 4.90
CA ASN A 219 1.36 -21.63 5.19
C ASN A 219 0.20 -21.48 6.20
N GLU A 220 0.19 -20.42 7.03
CA GLU A 220 -0.88 -20.15 8.01
C GLU A 220 -2.07 -19.37 7.42
N LEU A 221 -1.90 -18.73 6.26
CA LEU A 221 -2.95 -17.93 5.60
C LEU A 221 -4.25 -18.70 5.27
N PRO A 222 -4.25 -20.01 4.95
CA PRO A 222 -5.50 -20.72 4.68
C PRO A 222 -6.50 -20.73 5.84
N SER A 223 -6.03 -20.52 7.07
CA SER A 223 -6.90 -20.40 8.25
C SER A 223 -7.67 -19.07 8.30
N ARG A 224 -7.27 -18.08 7.49
CA ARG A 224 -7.93 -16.77 7.40
C ARG A 224 -9.15 -16.79 6.47
N LYS A 225 -10.02 -15.78 6.54
CA LYS A 225 -11.25 -15.66 5.75
C LYS A 225 -11.00 -15.27 4.29
N SER A 226 -10.22 -14.22 4.04
CA SER A 226 -9.94 -13.64 2.72
C SER A 226 -8.62 -12.85 2.75
N PRO A 227 -7.46 -13.51 2.97
CA PRO A 227 -6.21 -12.83 3.23
C PRO A 227 -5.59 -12.21 1.97
N ILE A 228 -5.00 -11.03 2.17
CA ILE A 228 -4.07 -10.39 1.23
C ILE A 228 -2.80 -10.10 2.02
N VAL A 229 -1.67 -10.66 1.60
CA VAL A 229 -0.35 -10.31 2.13
C VAL A 229 0.32 -9.34 1.17
N SER A 230 0.73 -8.18 1.69
CA SER A 230 1.54 -7.20 0.98
C SER A 230 2.95 -7.18 1.57
N LEU A 231 3.92 -7.71 0.83
CA LEU A 231 5.34 -7.62 1.20
C LEU A 231 5.89 -6.30 0.66
N GLN A 232 6.29 -5.39 1.55
CA GLN A 232 6.66 -4.02 1.22
C GLN A 232 8.13 -3.75 1.50
N SER A 233 8.75 -2.95 0.65
CA SER A 233 10.13 -2.46 0.80
C SER A 233 10.33 -1.18 0.02
N TYR A 234 11.49 -0.54 0.18
CA TYR A 234 11.93 0.56 -0.65
C TYR A 234 13.10 0.13 -1.54
N GLN A 235 13.06 0.51 -2.81
CA GLN A 235 14.15 0.32 -3.76
C GLN A 235 14.34 1.59 -4.58
N ASP A 236 15.52 2.19 -4.47
CA ASP A 236 15.90 3.39 -5.22
C ASP A 236 14.81 4.48 -5.19
N GLY A 237 14.34 4.85 -3.99
CA GLY A 237 13.31 5.88 -3.80
C GLY A 237 11.88 5.50 -4.21
N CYS A 238 11.64 4.26 -4.65
CA CYS A 238 10.32 3.73 -4.95
C CYS A 238 9.86 2.76 -3.85
N GLU A 239 8.61 2.90 -3.38
CA GLU A 239 7.96 1.88 -2.55
C GLU A 239 7.53 0.70 -3.43
N VAL A 240 8.07 -0.48 -3.17
CA VAL A 240 7.76 -1.71 -3.91
C VAL A 240 6.92 -2.62 -3.05
N SER A 241 5.80 -3.10 -3.58
CA SER A 241 4.93 -4.06 -2.88
C SER A 241 4.68 -5.31 -3.74
N PHE A 242 4.76 -6.48 -3.11
CA PHE A 242 4.45 -7.78 -3.73
C PHE A 242 3.21 -8.37 -3.05
N LEU A 243 2.12 -8.52 -3.80
CA LEU A 243 0.85 -9.01 -3.26
C LEU A 243 0.67 -10.50 -3.50
N ILE A 244 0.37 -11.22 -2.43
CA ILE A 244 0.00 -12.64 -2.41
C ILE A 244 -1.42 -12.75 -1.88
N ARG A 245 -2.29 -13.49 -2.59
CA ARG A 245 -3.74 -13.50 -2.34
C ARG A 245 -4.26 -14.90 -2.06
N GLY A 246 -5.36 -14.97 -1.29
CA GLY A 246 -6.17 -16.17 -1.16
C GLY A 246 -5.55 -17.22 -0.24
N LYS A 247 -6.02 -18.47 -0.38
CA LYS A 247 -5.76 -19.55 0.60
C LYS A 247 -5.01 -20.76 0.02
N ASP A 248 -4.56 -20.66 -1.23
CA ASP A 248 -3.88 -21.77 -1.89
C ASP A 248 -2.40 -21.80 -1.48
N VAL A 249 -2.05 -22.72 -0.58
CA VAL A 249 -0.68 -22.91 -0.08
C VAL A 249 0.32 -23.17 -1.20
N LYS A 250 -0.09 -23.92 -2.25
CA LYS A 250 0.80 -24.19 -3.38
C LYS A 250 1.10 -22.88 -4.10
N CYS A 251 0.07 -22.10 -4.40
CA CYS A 251 0.22 -20.78 -4.99
C CYS A 251 1.10 -19.87 -4.11
N HIS A 252 0.95 -19.91 -2.79
CA HIS A 252 1.78 -19.12 -1.89
C HIS A 252 3.25 -19.53 -1.93
N TYR A 253 3.54 -20.83 -1.99
CA TYR A 253 4.91 -21.33 -2.15
C TYR A 253 5.51 -20.98 -3.50
N ASP A 254 4.75 -21.10 -4.58
CA ASP A 254 5.20 -20.71 -5.93
C ASP A 254 5.49 -19.21 -5.99
N ALA A 255 4.65 -18.37 -5.37
CA ALA A 255 4.85 -16.92 -5.26
C ALA A 255 6.12 -16.59 -4.48
N HIS A 256 6.27 -17.17 -3.29
CA HIS A 256 7.43 -16.98 -2.44
C HIS A 256 8.73 -17.47 -3.10
N ASP A 257 8.69 -18.62 -3.77
CA ASP A 257 9.89 -19.22 -4.35
C ASP A 257 10.38 -18.44 -5.57
N SER A 258 9.48 -17.75 -6.28
CA SER A 258 9.78 -16.86 -7.42
C SER A 258 10.01 -15.38 -7.04
N LEU A 259 9.81 -15.00 -5.78
CA LEU A 259 9.95 -13.61 -5.30
C LEU A 259 11.33 -12.97 -5.61
N PRO A 260 12.48 -13.67 -5.52
CA PRO A 260 13.78 -13.06 -5.84
C PRO A 260 13.92 -12.59 -7.28
N ILE A 261 13.27 -13.30 -8.22
CA ILE A 261 13.26 -12.90 -9.62
C ILE A 261 12.36 -11.68 -9.78
N ALA A 262 11.19 -11.67 -9.15
CA ALA A 262 10.27 -10.53 -9.19
C ALA A 262 10.87 -9.26 -8.58
N ALA A 263 11.64 -9.40 -7.50
CA ALA A 263 12.39 -8.30 -6.92
C ALA A 263 13.41 -7.76 -7.92
N ALA A 264 14.26 -8.61 -8.52
CA ALA A 264 15.18 -8.17 -9.56
C ALA A 264 14.47 -7.48 -10.75
N GLN A 265 13.29 -7.97 -11.15
CA GLN A 265 12.47 -7.36 -12.20
C GLN A 265 11.98 -5.97 -11.79
N ALA A 266 11.53 -5.81 -10.55
CA ALA A 266 11.10 -4.53 -10.01
C ALA A 266 12.24 -3.50 -10.02
N ALA A 267 13.44 -3.87 -9.57
CA ALA A 267 14.62 -2.98 -9.62
C ALA A 267 14.95 -2.54 -11.06
N SER A 268 14.94 -3.49 -12.01
CA SER A 268 15.18 -3.20 -13.43
C SER A 268 14.10 -2.27 -14.00
N LEU A 269 12.83 -2.52 -13.68
CA LEU A 269 11.70 -1.70 -14.13
C LEU A 269 11.79 -0.27 -13.57
N ILE A 270 12.08 -0.12 -12.27
CA ILE A 270 12.28 1.19 -11.61
C ILE A 270 13.40 1.97 -12.31
N SER A 271 14.57 1.34 -12.51
CA SER A 271 15.68 1.97 -13.22
C SER A 271 15.32 2.36 -14.66
N SER A 272 14.56 1.52 -15.36
CA SER A 272 14.13 1.78 -16.74
C SER A 272 13.11 2.93 -16.83
N MET A 273 12.23 3.04 -15.84
CA MET A 273 11.26 4.13 -15.76
C MET A 273 11.95 5.46 -15.43
N LYS A 274 12.90 5.44 -14.47
CA LYS A 274 13.70 6.62 -14.11
C LYS A 274 14.54 7.16 -15.26
N SER A 275 15.20 6.29 -16.03
CA SER A 275 16.00 6.72 -17.19
C SER A 275 15.17 7.41 -18.29
N ARG A 276 13.84 7.32 -18.21
CA ARG A 276 12.87 7.93 -19.11
C ARG A 276 12.09 9.08 -18.49
N ASN A 277 12.58 9.63 -17.38
CA ASN A 277 11.93 10.71 -16.62
C ASN A 277 10.52 10.35 -16.13
N ALA A 278 10.27 9.08 -15.84
CA ALA A 278 9.03 8.58 -15.28
C ALA A 278 9.28 7.90 -13.94
N ALA A 279 9.97 8.58 -13.02
CA ALA A 279 10.32 8.02 -11.71
C ALA A 279 9.07 7.54 -10.96
N PRO A 280 8.97 6.24 -10.60
CA PRO A 280 7.85 5.73 -9.84
C PRO A 280 8.01 6.04 -8.35
N LEU A 281 6.95 6.57 -7.73
CA LEU A 281 6.81 6.67 -6.28
C LEU A 281 6.46 5.30 -5.68
N THR A 282 5.54 4.57 -6.33
CA THR A 282 5.14 3.22 -5.91
C THR A 282 5.13 2.26 -7.09
N LEU A 283 5.46 1.00 -6.85
CA LEU A 283 5.37 -0.08 -7.83
C LEU A 283 4.80 -1.33 -7.15
N VAL A 284 3.68 -1.83 -7.66
CA VAL A 284 2.98 -2.98 -7.09
C VAL A 284 3.00 -4.14 -8.07
N TYR A 285 3.47 -5.29 -7.58
CA TYR A 285 3.45 -6.57 -8.26
C TYR A 285 2.37 -7.48 -7.66
N GLU A 286 1.77 -8.28 -8.52
CA GLU A 286 0.83 -9.33 -8.13
C GLU A 286 1.28 -10.67 -8.67
N PHE A 287 1.04 -11.73 -7.89
CA PHE A 287 1.30 -13.08 -8.34
C PHE A 287 0.08 -13.67 -9.07
N ASP A 288 0.28 -14.05 -10.34
CA ASP A 288 -0.73 -14.75 -11.12
C ASP A 288 -0.63 -16.26 -10.85
N SER A 289 -1.61 -16.80 -10.14
CA SER A 289 -1.70 -18.24 -9.85
C SER A 289 -1.87 -19.13 -11.10
N GLN A 290 -2.45 -18.61 -12.19
CA GLN A 290 -2.68 -19.38 -13.42
C GLN A 290 -1.42 -19.44 -14.27
N LEU A 291 -0.70 -18.32 -14.36
CA LEU A 291 0.55 -18.21 -15.11
C LEU A 291 1.79 -18.53 -14.26
N THR A 292 1.60 -18.76 -12.95
CA THR A 292 2.65 -19.05 -11.97
C THR A 292 3.81 -18.05 -12.03
N ARG A 293 3.48 -16.76 -12.16
CA ARG A 293 4.47 -15.69 -12.30
C ARG A 293 4.01 -14.39 -11.65
N TRP A 294 4.99 -13.59 -11.26
CA TRP A 294 4.77 -12.19 -10.89
C TRP A 294 4.56 -11.32 -12.13
N PHE A 295 3.73 -10.29 -11.99
CA PHE A 295 3.58 -9.25 -13.01
C PHE A 295 3.39 -7.89 -12.32
N PRO A 296 3.85 -6.77 -12.92
CA PRO A 296 3.57 -5.45 -12.39
C PRO A 296 2.08 -5.14 -12.61
N SER A 297 1.36 -4.99 -11.51
CA SER A 297 -0.06 -4.62 -11.51
C SER A 297 -0.20 -3.13 -11.87
N TYR A 298 0.49 -2.25 -11.15
CA TYR A 298 0.54 -0.83 -11.47
C TYR A 298 1.77 -0.14 -10.86
N ALA A 299 2.05 1.08 -11.33
CA ALA A 299 2.94 2.03 -10.69
C ALA A 299 2.26 3.40 -10.55
N THR A 300 2.64 4.18 -9.54
CA THR A 300 2.31 5.61 -9.47
C THR A 300 3.57 6.42 -9.66
N LEU A 301 3.51 7.46 -10.49
CA LEU A 301 4.64 8.36 -10.74
C LEU A 301 4.70 9.46 -9.68
N GLU A 302 5.84 10.14 -9.56
CA GLU A 302 6.00 11.30 -8.68
C GLU A 302 4.99 12.43 -8.96
N ASP A 303 4.57 12.58 -10.21
CA ASP A 303 3.52 13.54 -10.62
C ASP A 303 2.08 13.04 -10.38
N GLY A 304 1.93 11.86 -9.76
CA GLY A 304 0.66 11.26 -9.39
C GLY A 304 -0.02 10.42 -10.47
N ARG A 305 0.47 10.41 -11.72
CA ARG A 305 -0.10 9.60 -12.80
C ARG A 305 0.00 8.10 -12.51
N LEU A 306 -1.01 7.37 -12.95
CA LEU A 306 -1.10 5.92 -12.82
C LEU A 306 -0.58 5.24 -14.10
N VAL A 307 0.29 4.24 -13.92
CA VAL A 307 0.81 3.39 -14.99
C VAL A 307 0.29 1.96 -14.76
N SER A 308 -0.44 1.40 -15.71
CA SER A 308 -0.85 -0.02 -15.67
C SER A 308 -1.21 -0.52 -17.05
N ASN A 309 -0.78 -1.76 -17.35
CA ASN A 309 -1.22 -2.48 -18.55
C ASN A 309 -2.61 -3.13 -18.38
N GLN A 310 -3.11 -3.22 -17.15
CA GLN A 310 -4.42 -3.83 -16.88
C GLN A 310 -5.54 -2.82 -17.10
N ASN A 311 -6.64 -3.29 -17.69
CA ASN A 311 -7.88 -2.52 -17.68
C ASN A 311 -8.47 -2.54 -16.28
N MET A 312 -8.13 -1.51 -15.51
CA MET A 312 -8.76 -1.28 -14.23
C MET A 312 -10.21 -0.88 -14.47
N LEU A 313 -11.15 -1.70 -14.02
CA LEU A 313 -12.55 -1.30 -13.95
C LEU A 313 -12.69 -0.25 -12.86
N ILE A 314 -12.40 1.01 -13.17
CA ILE A 314 -12.71 2.15 -12.30
C ILE A 314 -14.21 2.42 -12.43
N ALA A 315 -15.01 1.55 -11.81
CA ALA A 315 -16.44 1.75 -11.68
C ALA A 315 -16.68 3.00 -10.81
N LEU A 316 -16.80 4.15 -11.48
CA LEU A 316 -17.31 5.40 -10.91
C LEU A 316 -18.79 5.28 -10.53
N GLU A 317 -19.50 4.29 -11.07
CA GLU A 317 -20.96 4.16 -10.99
C GLU A 317 -21.49 3.66 -9.63
N GLN A 318 -20.63 3.18 -8.74
CA GLN A 318 -20.99 2.83 -7.38
C GLN A 318 -19.94 3.37 -6.41
N HIS A 319 -20.10 4.64 -6.05
CA HIS A 319 -19.35 5.26 -4.96
C HIS A 319 -19.49 4.36 -3.71
N PRO A 320 -18.39 3.78 -3.19
CA PRO A 320 -18.49 2.97 -1.99
C PRO A 320 -18.94 3.87 -0.83
N THR A 321 -19.92 3.41 -0.06
CA THR A 321 -20.29 4.02 1.23
C THR A 321 -19.22 3.83 2.32
N GLY A 322 -18.05 3.29 1.97
CA GLY A 322 -16.86 3.19 2.82
C GLY A 322 -15.61 3.42 1.96
N LEU A 323 -15.10 4.65 1.99
CA LEU A 323 -13.81 5.00 1.40
C LEU A 323 -12.74 4.76 2.44
N SER A 324 -11.92 3.74 2.19
CA SER A 324 -10.74 3.53 3.01
C SER A 324 -9.67 4.53 2.72
N ILE A 325 -9.11 4.98 3.81
CA ILE A 325 -7.77 5.49 3.85
C ILE A 325 -7.06 4.52 4.78
N GLY A 326 -6.01 3.83 4.32
CA GLY A 326 -5.29 2.86 5.15
C GLY A 326 -4.46 3.58 6.22
N ILE A 327 -5.12 4.11 7.26
CA ILE A 327 -4.53 4.95 8.30
C ILE A 327 -3.74 4.04 9.25
N TYR A 328 -2.47 4.37 9.51
CA TYR A 328 -1.74 3.84 10.66
C TYR A 328 -2.26 4.55 11.92
N LYS A 329 -2.61 3.80 12.96
CA LYS A 329 -2.88 4.39 14.28
C LYS A 329 -1.54 4.74 14.95
N GLY A 330 -1.16 6.03 14.92
CA GLY A 330 0.03 6.56 15.61
C GLY A 330 0.97 7.38 14.71
N GLU A 331 2.00 7.98 15.29
CA GLU A 331 2.98 8.85 14.59
C GLU A 331 3.98 8.09 13.70
N ASN A 332 4.08 6.76 13.82
CA ASN A 332 5.08 5.97 13.09
C ASN A 332 4.46 5.28 11.87
N GLN A 333 4.78 5.80 10.70
CA GLN A 333 4.73 5.00 9.47
C GLN A 333 5.86 3.95 9.51
N LEU A 334 5.69 2.90 8.69
CA LEU A 334 6.77 1.98 8.32
C LEU A 334 8.06 2.79 8.10
N SER A 335 9.10 2.48 8.87
CA SER A 335 10.39 3.14 8.68
C SER A 335 10.81 2.96 7.24
N LYS A 336 11.21 4.06 6.58
CA LYS A 336 11.86 4.03 5.27
C LYS A 336 13.21 3.36 5.45
N HIS A 337 13.23 2.03 5.50
CA HIS A 337 14.45 1.24 5.57
C HIS A 337 15.22 1.51 4.28
N LYS A 338 16.38 2.14 4.43
CA LYS A 338 17.31 2.44 3.33
C LYS A 338 18.19 1.24 3.02
#